data_AF-R5GGP0-F1
#
_entry.id   AF-R5GGP0-F1
#
_cell.length_a   1.000
_cell.length_b   1.000
_cell.length_c   1.000
_cell.angle_alpha   90.00
_cell.angle_beta   90.00
_cell.angle_gamma   90.00
#
_symmetry.space_group_name_H-M   'P 1'
#
loop_
_entity.id
_entity.type
_entity.pdbx_description
1 polymer ?
#
loop_
_entity_poly.entity_id
_entity_poly.type
_entity_poly.pdbx_seq_one_letter_code
_entity_poly.pdbx_strand_id
1 'polypeptide(L)' 'MTLSAGNTGCNYDLFSWVAERPVSTAIDDVIAERPESQDKAYYDLMGRRYERPTQPGIYIHQGKKVVVK' A
#
# COMPACT_ATOMS: atom_id res chain seq x y z
N MET A 1 -18.16 33.05 -31.80
CA MET A 1 -17.07 33.41 -30.87
C MET A 1 -17.29 32.63 -29.60
N THR A 2 -16.33 31.76 -29.30
CA THR A 2 -16.34 30.73 -28.27
C THR A 2 -16.11 31.37 -26.91
N LEU A 3 -16.98 31.11 -25.93
CA LEU A 3 -16.70 31.39 -24.53
C LEU A 3 -16.68 30.07 -23.76
N SER A 4 -15.45 29.74 -23.38
CA SER A 4 -14.94 28.64 -22.57
C SER A 4 -15.91 28.16 -21.48
N ALA A 5 -16.08 26.83 -21.39
CA ALA A 5 -16.62 26.18 -20.20
C ALA A 5 -15.84 26.65 -18.97
N GLY A 6 -16.51 27.37 -18.08
CA GLY A 6 -15.96 27.72 -16.78
C GLY A 6 -15.73 26.43 -16.01
N ASN A 7 -14.48 26.07 -15.79
CA ASN A 7 -14.08 24.87 -15.07
C ASN A 7 -14.53 25.01 -13.60
N THR A 8 -15.55 24.27 -13.19
CA THR A 8 -15.99 24.18 -11.79
C THR A 8 -14.94 23.41 -11.00
N GLY A 9 -13.92 24.11 -10.51
CA GLY A 9 -12.91 23.53 -9.64
C GLY A 9 -13.28 23.72 -8.17
N CYS A 10 -13.93 22.74 -7.54
CA CYS A 10 -13.94 22.66 -6.09
C CYS A 10 -12.54 22.17 -5.65
N ASN A 11 -11.71 23.09 -5.16
CA ASN A 11 -10.41 22.75 -4.61
C ASN A 11 -10.61 22.23 -3.17
N TYR A 12 -10.39 20.94 -2.95
CA TYR A 12 -10.29 20.39 -1.60
C TYR A 12 -8.82 20.39 -1.19
N ASP A 13 -8.41 21.37 -0.40
CA ASP A 13 -7.11 21.33 0.27
C ASP A 13 -7.22 20.39 1.48
N LEU A 14 -6.94 19.11 1.22
CA LEU A 14 -7.05 18.03 2.18
C LEU A 14 -5.76 17.99 3.03
N PHE A 15 -5.82 18.58 4.22
CA PHE A 15 -4.86 18.50 5.33
C PHE A 15 -3.43 18.09 4.93
N SER A 16 -2.54 19.08 4.78
CA SER A 16 -1.11 18.84 4.69
C SER A 16 -0.50 18.70 6.09
N TRP A 17 0.11 17.55 6.38
CA TRP A 17 0.90 17.37 7.59
C TRP A 17 2.21 18.15 7.46
N VAL A 18 2.31 19.29 8.13
CA VAL A 18 3.58 20.01 8.28
C VAL A 18 4.23 19.54 9.58
N ALA A 19 5.27 18.71 9.48
CA ALA A 19 6.14 18.45 10.61
C ALA A 19 7.05 19.68 10.81
N GLU A 20 6.72 20.55 11.77
CA GLU A 20 7.47 21.79 12.04
C GLU A 20 8.90 21.55 12.53
N ARG A 21 9.20 20.32 13.00
CA ARG A 21 10.53 19.90 13.46
C ARG A 21 10.77 18.43 13.10
N PRO A 22 12.03 18.01 12.84
CA PRO A 22 12.35 16.60 12.78
C PRO A 22 12.11 15.99 14.17
N VAL A 23 11.06 15.18 14.28
CA VAL A 23 10.84 14.33 15.46
C VAL A 23 11.78 13.13 15.34
N SER A 24 12.79 13.07 16.21
CA SER A 24 13.62 11.88 16.33
C SER A 24 12.82 10.81 17.08
N THR A 25 12.68 9.63 16.47
CA THR A 25 12.07 8.47 17.13
C THR A 25 13.07 7.72 18.03
N ALA A 26 14.35 8.12 18.03
CA ALA A 26 15.45 7.39 18.66
C ALA A 26 15.54 5.90 18.24
N ILE A 27 15.02 5.57 17.05
CA ILE A 27 15.13 4.26 16.43
C ILE A 27 16.32 4.31 15.46
N ASP A 28 17.37 3.56 15.76
CA ASP A 28 18.58 3.51 14.92
C ASP A 28 18.40 2.63 13.68
N ASP A 29 17.69 1.50 13.82
CA ASP A 29 17.42 0.56 12.73
C ASP A 29 16.17 -0.30 13.01
N VAL A 30 15.57 -0.84 11.95
CA VAL A 30 14.44 -1.78 12.02
C VAL A 30 14.92 -3.14 11.50
N ILE A 31 15.23 -4.05 12.43
CA ILE A 31 15.67 -5.40 12.12
C ILE A 31 14.49 -6.37 12.23
N ALA A 32 14.18 -7.07 11.14
CA ALA A 32 13.27 -8.20 11.17
C ALA A 32 14.02 -9.49 11.55
N GLU A 33 13.60 -10.20 12.59
CA GLU A 33 14.19 -11.50 12.98
C GLU A 33 14.16 -12.54 11.85
N ARG A 34 13.17 -12.45 10.96
CA ARG A 34 13.11 -13.22 9.71
C ARG A 34 12.82 -12.29 8.55
N PRO A 35 13.77 -12.13 7.61
CA PRO A 35 13.63 -11.17 6.53
C PRO A 35 12.52 -11.58 5.54
N GLU A 36 12.25 -12.87 5.35
CA GLU A 36 11.22 -13.37 4.44
C GLU A 36 10.61 -14.70 4.92
N SER A 37 9.31 -14.88 4.67
CA SER A 37 8.67 -16.19 4.82
C SER A 37 9.16 -17.10 3.70
N GLN A 38 9.67 -18.28 4.06
CA GLN A 38 10.08 -19.30 3.07
C GLN A 38 8.88 -20.08 2.49
N ASP A 39 7.66 -19.82 2.97
CA ASP A 39 6.47 -20.46 2.41
C ASP A 39 6.21 -19.93 0.99
N LYS A 40 6.01 -20.86 0.06
CA LYS A 40 5.69 -20.59 -1.34
C LYS A 40 4.18 -20.43 -1.57
N ALA A 41 3.37 -20.60 -0.54
CA ALA A 41 1.94 -20.38 -0.63
C ALA A 41 1.57 -18.90 -0.83
N TYR A 42 0.37 -18.70 -1.33
CA TYR A 42 -0.32 -17.42 -1.40
C TYR A 42 -1.36 -17.36 -0.29
N TYR A 43 -1.53 -16.18 0.29
CA TYR A 43 -2.59 -15.93 1.26
C TYR A 43 -3.49 -14.84 0.74
N ASP A 44 -4.80 -14.98 0.91
CA ASP A 44 -5.66 -13.83 0.69
C ASP A 44 -5.59 -12.84 1.86
N LEU A 45 -6.30 -11.72 1.75
CA LEU A 45 -6.32 -10.71 2.81
C LEU A 45 -6.99 -11.18 4.11
N MET A 46 -7.73 -12.30 4.07
CA MET A 46 -8.36 -12.94 5.23
C MET A 46 -7.47 -14.04 5.83
N GLY A 47 -6.26 -14.28 5.30
CA GLY A 47 -5.33 -15.29 5.77
C GLY A 47 -5.59 -16.72 5.26
N ARG A 48 -6.49 -16.92 4.29
CA ARG A 48 -6.73 -18.23 3.67
C ARG A 48 -5.57 -18.61 2.76
N ARG A 49 -5.05 -19.84 2.90
CA ARG A 49 -3.90 -20.37 2.15
C ARG A 49 -4.32 -20.94 0.79
N TYR A 50 -3.55 -20.63 -0.24
CA TYR A 50 -3.68 -21.12 -1.60
C TYR A 50 -2.33 -21.56 -2.15
N GLU A 51 -2.25 -22.74 -2.77
CA GLU A 51 -1.03 -23.14 -3.48
C GLU A 51 -0.84 -22.33 -4.77
N ARG A 52 -1.93 -22.13 -5.51
CA ARG A 52 -1.95 -21.30 -6.72
C ARG A 52 -3.29 -20.56 -6.83
N PRO A 53 -3.32 -19.24 -6.66
CA PRO A 53 -4.56 -18.48 -6.80
C PRO A 53 -5.04 -18.55 -8.26
N THR A 54 -6.31 -18.92 -8.44
CA THR A 54 -6.98 -19.00 -9.75
C THR A 54 -7.95 -17.85 -9.99
N GLN A 55 -8.29 -17.11 -8.93
CA GLN A 55 -9.16 -15.95 -9.01
C GLN A 55 -8.30 -14.68 -9.07
N PRO A 56 -8.66 -13.71 -9.92
CA PRO A 56 -8.04 -12.39 -9.91
C PRO A 56 -8.25 -11.72 -8.55
N GLY A 57 -7.23 -11.06 -8.02
CA GLY A 57 -7.31 -10.43 -6.69
C GLY A 57 -5.96 -10.05 -6.09
N ILE A 58 -6.01 -9.60 -4.83
CA ILE A 58 -4.83 -9.24 -4.04
C ILE A 58 -4.50 -10.39 -3.10
N TYR A 59 -3.24 -10.81 -3.15
CA TYR A 59 -2.69 -11.88 -2.32
C TYR A 59 -1.43 -11.41 -1.60
N ILE A 60 -1.05 -12.13 -0.54
CA ILE A 60 0.20 -11.98 0.19
C ILE A 60 1.06 -13.20 -0.15
N HIS A 61 2.25 -12.95 -0.67
CA HIS A 61 3.25 -13.97 -0.99
C HIS A 61 4.60 -13.53 -0.43
N GLN A 62 5.21 -14.34 0.43
CA GLN A 62 6.50 -14.03 1.06
C GLN A 62 6.57 -12.63 1.71
N GLY A 63 5.49 -12.23 2.38
CA GLY A 63 5.38 -10.91 3.03
C GLY A 63 5.11 -9.74 2.06
N LYS A 64 5.01 -9.99 0.76
CA LYS A 64 4.75 -8.96 -0.27
C LYS A 64 3.33 -9.08 -0.78
N LYS A 65 2.65 -7.94 -0.96
CA LYS A 65 1.34 -7.90 -1.64
C LYS A 65 1.54 -8.07 -3.15
N VAL A 66 0.80 -8.99 -3.75
CA VAL A 66 0.86 -9.33 -5.18
C VAL A 66 -0.55 -9.28 -5.77
N VAL A 67 -0.65 -8.72 -6.98
CA VAL A 67 -1.90 -8.66 -7.74
C VAL A 67 -1.90 -9.80 -8.76
N VAL A 68 -2.86 -10.71 -8.62
CA VAL A 68 -3.12 -11.78 -9.59
C VAL A 68 -4.22 -11.27 -10.53
N LYS A 69 -3.96 -11.37 -11.84
CA LYS A 69 -4.89 -10.94 -12.90
C LYS A 69 -5.62 -12.12 -13.50
#